data_AF-A0A520E0B7-F1
#
_entry.id   AF-A0A520E0B7-F1
#
_cell.length_a   1.000
_cell.length_b   1.000
_cell.length_c   1.000
_cell.angle_alpha   90.00
_cell.angle_beta   90.00
_cell.angle_gamma   90.00
#
_symmetry.space_group_name_H-M   'P 1'
#
loop_
_entity.id
_entity.type
_entity.pdbx_description
1 polymer ?
#
loop_
_entity_poly.entity_id
_entity_poly.type
_entity_poly.pdbx_seq_one_letter_code
_entity_poly.pdbx_strand_id
1 'polypeptide(L)'
;MSFKTLRYILIQALILVSVAGTFGQTKDSLPSDSSKLKTKLSFVARMQQFAEKSAKSSIDDFEGDKAAIAQNRILEEIKKKIQKAKSFLKNGVDTLGTKAKLISLNEDFTIAKDGVLTNKGSSQTFRNLTTTSKILTELLNKANASKAKLDLYQSEVNRFRYDLDSLLSQRDLFKFSSDSATLSKFMGQLVVAAYEVNPVDSSLKKENNSIQGMLNQVNLQVFKIETGLEEIERYKQDIARNTFYRDFDNIWGKVAFYRPFSEILNQAQAKGLLTLVFYLQNNIGKLAILLLIISAAFIYLRSLKSIYEANKLTTDNYEGQRVLRYPFWSALLISVSLFQFMFFSPPFILSVIFWLISSLSLTMIFRGFITKYWMNVWLLMAVFFIISALDNLILQASRTERWLMLALSLTGSIVGLMVLLKGRKEELREKLILIAIGLMVFLELASSITNIFGRYNLSKALLISGFLDVVVAILFLWTIRLINEGLFLAFNVYTKQDPKLFYLNFEKVGKKVPVAFYLLLIFGWIILFGRNFAGFEYASAPFRDFFARERTIGDYSFTINSLLLFILIMGISVATSKIVSFFASDKHQVQDDKSKNALQSVGSWLLLIRIGILSLGLFLAVAAAGIPVDRITIVLGALG
;
A
#
# COMPACT_ATOMS: atom_id res chain seq x y z
N MET A 1 -35.06 -14.06 29.91
CA MET A 1 -35.33 -14.89 31.11
C MET A 1 -34.13 -15.81 31.31
N SER A 2 -33.47 -15.81 32.47
CA SER A 2 -32.25 -16.59 32.69
C SER A 2 -32.51 -18.09 32.48
N PHE A 3 -31.69 -18.79 31.69
CA PHE A 3 -31.88 -20.22 31.41
C PHE A 3 -31.87 -21.10 32.68
N LYS A 4 -31.32 -20.59 33.79
CA LYS A 4 -31.45 -21.21 35.11
C LYS A 4 -32.91 -21.31 35.56
N THR A 5 -33.74 -20.27 35.38
CA THR A 5 -35.16 -20.34 35.75
C THR A 5 -35.94 -21.29 34.85
N LEU A 6 -35.61 -21.41 33.56
CA LEU A 6 -36.24 -22.37 32.65
C LEU A 6 -35.93 -23.82 33.03
N ARG A 7 -34.68 -24.13 33.42
CA ARG A 7 -34.29 -25.46 33.91
C ARG A 7 -35.01 -25.85 35.21
N TYR A 8 -35.20 -24.91 36.14
CA TYR A 8 -35.95 -25.17 37.37
C TYR A 8 -37.44 -25.43 37.09
N ILE A 9 -38.05 -24.68 36.16
CA ILE A 9 -39.46 -24.86 35.79
C ILE A 9 -39.68 -26.20 35.05
N LEU A 10 -38.77 -26.59 34.15
CA LEU A 10 -38.84 -27.87 33.43
C LEU A 10 -38.64 -29.09 34.35
N ILE A 11 -37.73 -28.99 35.33
CA ILE A 11 -37.54 -30.06 36.33
C ILE A 11 -38.76 -30.15 37.27
N GLN A 12 -39.36 -29.03 37.66
CA GLN A 12 -40.60 -29.03 38.45
C GLN A 12 -41.80 -29.61 37.68
N ALA A 13 -41.89 -29.35 36.37
CA ALA A 13 -42.92 -29.95 35.52
C ALA A 13 -42.75 -31.47 35.35
N LEU A 14 -41.51 -31.98 35.27
CA LEU A 14 -41.24 -33.42 35.15
C LEU A 14 -41.55 -34.20 36.45
N ILE A 15 -41.40 -33.55 37.61
CA ILE A 15 -41.70 -34.15 38.93
C ILE A 15 -43.22 -34.19 39.17
N LEU A 16 -43.98 -33.21 38.68
CA LEU A 16 -45.45 -33.19 38.81
C LEU A 16 -46.15 -34.28 37.97
N VAL A 17 -45.56 -34.70 36.85
CA VAL A 17 -46.13 -35.76 35.99
C VAL A 17 -45.83 -37.17 36.52
N SER A 18 -44.81 -37.35 37.37
CA SER A 18 -44.42 -38.67 37.90
C SER A 18 -45.11 -39.08 39.21
N VAL A 19 -45.93 -38.21 39.82
CA VAL A 19 -46.61 -38.49 41.11
C VAL A 19 -48.10 -38.87 40.96
N ALA A 20 -48.72 -38.72 39.78
CA ALA A 20 -50.14 -39.02 39.57
C ALA A 20 -50.44 -40.46 39.09
N GLY A 21 -49.58 -41.43 39.44
CA GLY A 21 -49.54 -42.73 38.78
C GLY A 21 -49.82 -43.96 39.64
N THR A 22 -50.50 -43.86 40.79
CA THR A 22 -50.96 -45.06 41.54
C THR A 22 -52.10 -44.71 42.49
N PHE A 23 -53.34 -45.08 42.17
CA PHE A 23 -54.38 -45.56 43.10
C PHE A 23 -55.71 -45.73 42.33
N GLY A 24 -56.31 -46.92 42.41
CA GLY A 24 -57.73 -47.12 42.07
C GLY A 24 -58.07 -48.32 41.21
N GLN A 25 -57.88 -49.54 41.72
CA GLN A 25 -58.80 -50.64 41.38
C GLN A 25 -60.16 -50.31 42.00
N THR A 26 -61.22 -50.20 41.20
CA THR A 26 -62.60 -50.23 41.68
C THR A 26 -63.35 -51.40 41.07
N LYS A 27 -63.92 -52.20 41.98
CA LYS A 27 -64.78 -53.35 41.73
C LYS A 27 -66.01 -52.95 40.92
N ASP A 28 -66.40 -53.87 40.05
CA ASP A 28 -67.67 -53.90 39.35
C ASP A 28 -68.83 -53.98 40.36
N SER A 29 -69.71 -52.99 40.36
CA SER A 29 -70.97 -53.03 41.08
C SER A 29 -72.05 -52.41 40.19
N LEU A 30 -72.96 -53.27 39.72
CA LEU A 30 -74.23 -52.91 39.10
C LEU A 30 -75.07 -52.07 40.06
N PRO A 31 -75.60 -50.90 39.64
CA PRO A 31 -76.73 -50.29 40.29
C PRO A 31 -78.01 -50.51 39.48
N SER A 32 -79.04 -50.92 40.20
CA SER A 32 -80.43 -51.05 39.76
C SER A 32 -81.03 -49.72 39.28
N ASP A 33 -81.98 -49.87 38.37
CA ASP A 33 -82.91 -48.86 37.85
C ASP A 33 -83.24 -47.69 38.79
N SER A 34 -83.08 -46.48 38.26
CA SER A 34 -84.05 -45.41 38.49
C SER A 34 -84.14 -44.53 37.25
N SER A 35 -85.26 -44.68 36.56
CA SER A 35 -85.81 -43.85 35.51
C SER A 35 -85.47 -42.36 35.59
N LYS A 36 -84.61 -41.88 34.68
CA LYS A 36 -84.71 -40.54 34.09
C LYS A 36 -84.48 -40.62 32.60
N LEU A 37 -85.46 -40.11 31.86
CA LEU A 37 -85.64 -40.09 30.42
C LEU A 37 -84.32 -40.14 29.60
N LYS A 38 -84.04 -41.31 29.02
CA LYS A 38 -83.36 -41.36 27.72
C LYS A 38 -84.37 -40.87 26.68
N THR A 39 -84.39 -39.56 26.39
CA THR A 39 -84.71 -39.14 25.03
C THR A 39 -83.74 -39.90 24.14
N LYS A 40 -84.23 -40.91 23.41
CA LYS A 40 -83.48 -41.48 22.30
C LYS A 40 -83.20 -40.30 21.38
N LEU A 41 -82.00 -39.69 21.48
CA LEU A 41 -81.53 -38.77 20.44
C LEU A 41 -81.81 -39.49 19.13
N SER A 42 -82.53 -38.83 18.21
CA SER A 42 -82.75 -39.41 16.89
C SER A 42 -81.38 -39.76 16.29
N PHE A 43 -81.33 -40.76 15.43
CA PHE A 43 -80.07 -41.12 14.76
C PHE A 43 -79.38 -39.87 14.18
N VAL A 44 -80.17 -38.94 13.64
CA VAL A 44 -79.74 -37.62 13.16
C VAL A 44 -79.07 -36.78 14.26
N ALA A 45 -79.66 -36.67 15.46
CA ALA A 45 -79.09 -35.90 16.55
C ALA A 45 -77.80 -36.53 17.13
N ARG A 46 -77.69 -37.87 17.14
CA ARG A 46 -76.42 -38.56 17.48
C ARG A 46 -75.37 -38.36 16.40
N MET A 47 -75.76 -38.41 15.13
CA MET A 47 -74.87 -38.14 14.00
C MET A 47 -74.43 -36.68 13.95
N GLN A 48 -75.26 -35.73 14.36
CA GLN A 48 -74.90 -34.30 14.51
C GLN A 48 -73.94 -34.08 15.67
N GLN A 49 -74.17 -34.67 16.85
CA GLN A 49 -73.19 -34.60 17.94
C GLN A 49 -71.87 -35.31 17.60
N PHE A 50 -71.93 -36.44 16.88
CA PHE A 50 -70.74 -37.12 16.37
C PHE A 50 -70.03 -36.25 15.33
N ALA A 51 -70.75 -35.59 14.42
CA ALA A 51 -70.19 -34.70 13.42
C ALA A 51 -69.58 -33.44 14.04
N GLU A 52 -70.21 -32.82 15.05
CA GLU A 52 -69.65 -31.68 15.78
C GLU A 52 -68.40 -32.07 16.58
N LYS A 53 -68.46 -33.21 17.30
CA LYS A 53 -67.31 -33.72 18.06
C LYS A 53 -66.16 -34.13 17.13
N SER A 54 -66.46 -34.77 16.01
CA SER A 54 -65.47 -35.17 15.00
C SER A 54 -64.92 -33.95 14.25
N ALA A 55 -65.75 -32.96 13.92
CA ALA A 55 -65.29 -31.71 13.30
C ALA A 55 -64.36 -30.93 14.25
N LYS A 56 -64.69 -30.86 15.53
CA LYS A 56 -63.83 -30.23 16.55
C LYS A 56 -62.52 -31.00 16.73
N SER A 57 -62.56 -32.33 16.81
CA SER A 57 -61.37 -33.19 16.83
C SER A 57 -60.50 -32.98 15.59
N SER A 58 -61.10 -32.97 14.39
CA SER A 58 -60.35 -32.76 13.14
C SER A 58 -59.73 -31.36 13.04
N ILE A 59 -60.36 -30.33 13.62
CA ILE A 59 -59.78 -28.98 13.69
C ILE A 59 -58.59 -28.97 14.67
N ASP A 60 -58.74 -29.56 15.84
CA ASP A 60 -57.67 -29.67 16.85
C ASP A 60 -56.48 -30.50 16.31
N ASP A 61 -56.76 -31.59 15.60
CA ASP A 61 -55.77 -32.43 14.92
C ASP A 61 -55.05 -31.65 13.80
N PHE A 62 -55.80 -30.90 12.98
CA PHE A 62 -55.22 -30.06 11.93
C PHE A 62 -54.34 -28.93 12.49
N GLU A 63 -54.76 -28.28 13.58
CA GLU A 63 -53.94 -27.27 14.26
C GLU A 63 -52.69 -27.89 14.91
N GLY A 64 -52.81 -29.09 15.48
CA GLY A 64 -51.70 -29.88 16.02
C GLY A 64 -50.68 -30.26 14.94
N ASP A 65 -51.13 -30.75 13.79
CA ASP A 65 -50.27 -31.09 12.65
C ASP A 65 -49.58 -29.85 12.08
N LYS A 66 -50.31 -28.74 11.95
CA LYS A 66 -49.74 -27.46 11.52
C LYS A 66 -48.66 -26.96 12.48
N ALA A 67 -48.89 -27.09 13.79
CA ALA A 67 -47.89 -26.76 14.80
C ALA A 67 -46.67 -27.69 14.72
N ALA A 68 -46.86 -28.99 14.54
CA ALA A 68 -45.78 -29.97 14.41
C ALA A 68 -44.92 -29.72 13.15
N ILE A 69 -45.53 -29.37 12.01
CA ILE A 69 -44.81 -29.00 10.78
C ILE A 69 -43.98 -27.74 11.01
N ALA A 70 -44.56 -26.70 11.63
CA ALA A 70 -43.85 -25.47 11.94
C ALA A 70 -42.67 -25.74 12.89
N GLN A 71 -42.89 -26.51 13.96
CA GLN A 71 -41.86 -26.90 14.92
C GLN A 71 -40.70 -27.66 14.27
N ASN A 72 -40.99 -28.66 13.45
CA ASN A 72 -39.95 -29.41 12.73
C ASN A 72 -39.14 -28.50 11.80
N ARG A 73 -39.81 -27.58 11.08
CA ARG A 73 -39.13 -26.61 10.21
C ARG A 73 -38.19 -25.71 11.02
N ILE A 74 -38.65 -25.19 12.15
CA ILE A 74 -37.86 -24.32 13.03
C ILE A 74 -36.66 -25.07 13.60
N LEU A 75 -36.86 -26.31 14.09
CA LEU A 75 -35.78 -27.15 14.60
C LEU A 75 -34.73 -27.47 13.53
N GLU A 76 -35.15 -27.74 12.28
CA GLU A 76 -34.21 -27.89 11.17
C GLU A 76 -33.43 -26.61 10.87
N GLU A 77 -34.10 -25.46 10.85
CA GLU A 77 -33.46 -24.16 10.64
C GLU A 77 -32.44 -23.86 11.75
N ILE A 78 -32.79 -24.12 13.01
CA ILE A 78 -31.88 -24.02 14.16
C ILE A 78 -30.65 -24.89 13.92
N LYS A 79 -30.83 -26.17 13.56
CA LYS A 79 -29.73 -27.10 13.30
C LYS A 79 -28.81 -26.61 12.17
N LYS A 80 -29.40 -26.14 11.06
CA LYS A 80 -28.65 -25.55 9.92
C LYS A 80 -27.84 -24.32 10.36
N LYS A 81 -28.44 -23.43 11.16
CA LYS A 81 -27.77 -22.22 11.66
C LYS A 81 -26.66 -22.53 12.64
N ILE A 82 -26.86 -23.48 13.56
CA ILE A 82 -25.83 -23.99 14.48
C ILE A 82 -24.65 -24.57 13.71
N GLN A 83 -24.90 -25.40 12.70
CA GLN A 83 -23.82 -25.99 11.90
C GLN A 83 -22.98 -24.91 11.20
N LYS A 84 -23.63 -23.90 10.61
CA LYS A 84 -22.95 -22.75 10.01
C LYS A 84 -22.16 -21.96 11.04
N ALA A 85 -22.75 -21.65 12.20
CA ALA A 85 -22.08 -20.94 13.29
C ALA A 85 -20.87 -21.72 13.82
N LYS A 86 -20.99 -23.05 14.00
CA LYS A 86 -19.90 -23.92 14.43
C LYS A 86 -18.75 -23.95 13.40
N SER A 87 -19.08 -24.04 12.11
CA SER A 87 -18.08 -23.96 11.05
C SER A 87 -17.39 -22.60 11.02
N PHE A 88 -18.14 -21.51 11.21
CA PHE A 88 -17.62 -20.16 11.27
C PHE A 88 -16.70 -19.94 12.48
N LEU A 89 -17.09 -20.41 13.66
CA LEU A 89 -16.28 -20.36 14.88
C LEU A 89 -14.98 -21.18 14.73
N LYS A 90 -15.04 -22.34 14.07
CA LYS A 90 -13.86 -23.17 13.80
C LYS A 90 -12.87 -22.49 12.85
N ASN A 91 -13.37 -21.72 11.88
CA ASN A 91 -12.58 -20.97 10.92
C ASN A 91 -12.44 -19.49 11.32
N GLY A 92 -12.69 -19.16 12.59
CA GLY A 92 -12.82 -17.78 13.07
C GLY A 92 -11.55 -16.93 12.91
N VAL A 93 -11.68 -15.63 13.16
CA VAL A 93 -10.54 -14.70 13.11
C VAL A 93 -9.44 -15.18 14.05
N ASP A 94 -8.20 -15.16 13.56
CA ASP A 94 -7.01 -15.38 14.36
C ASP A 94 -6.88 -14.29 15.44
N THR A 95 -7.49 -14.54 16.59
CA THR A 95 -7.51 -13.63 17.74
C THR A 95 -6.11 -13.46 18.32
N LEU A 96 -5.27 -14.51 18.26
CA LEU A 96 -3.88 -14.48 18.69
C LEU A 96 -3.05 -13.58 17.76
N GLY A 97 -3.15 -13.79 16.45
CA GLY A 97 -2.45 -12.96 15.47
C GLY A 97 -2.92 -11.51 15.46
N THR A 98 -4.22 -11.25 15.72
CA THR A 98 -4.74 -9.88 15.84
C THR A 98 -4.21 -9.19 17.09
N LYS A 99 -4.15 -9.90 18.22
CA LYS A 99 -3.54 -9.37 19.45
C LYS A 99 -2.05 -9.11 19.29
N ALA A 100 -1.31 -10.00 18.64
CA ALA A 100 0.11 -9.81 18.33
C ALA A 100 0.34 -8.58 17.43
N LYS A 101 -0.50 -8.39 16.40
CA LYS A 101 -0.47 -7.18 15.56
C LYS A 101 -0.73 -5.91 16.36
N LEU A 102 -1.67 -5.93 17.29
CA LEU A 102 -1.95 -4.77 18.14
C LEU A 102 -0.79 -4.40 19.07
N ILE A 103 -0.09 -5.41 19.60
CA ILE A 103 1.12 -5.20 20.40
C ILE A 103 2.21 -4.56 19.53
N SER A 104 2.49 -5.13 18.36
CA SER A 104 3.46 -4.59 17.40
C SER A 104 3.11 -3.16 16.96
N LEU A 105 1.83 -2.86 16.68
CA LEU A 105 1.39 -1.49 16.37
C LEU A 105 1.71 -0.51 17.49
N ASN A 106 1.54 -0.92 18.76
CA ASN A 106 1.82 -0.06 19.91
C ASN A 106 3.33 0.12 20.16
N GLU A 107 4.14 -0.92 19.89
CA GLU A 107 5.60 -0.84 19.92
C GLU A 107 6.12 0.12 18.85
N ASP A 108 5.67 -0.04 17.60
CA ASP A 108 6.02 0.83 16.48
C ASP A 108 5.55 2.27 16.73
N PHE A 109 4.35 2.46 17.31
CA PHE A 109 3.86 3.77 17.72
C PHE A 109 4.75 4.39 18.81
N THR A 110 5.29 3.58 19.72
CA THR A 110 6.20 4.05 20.77
C THR A 110 7.54 4.50 20.19
N ILE A 111 8.05 3.81 19.18
CA ILE A 111 9.24 4.24 18.42
C ILE A 111 8.94 5.53 17.65
N ALA A 112 7.78 5.62 16.99
CA ALA A 112 7.38 6.77 16.17
C ALA A 112 7.23 8.03 17.01
N LYS A 113 6.58 7.94 18.18
CA LYS A 113 6.27 9.09 19.03
C LYS A 113 7.50 9.68 19.73
N ASP A 114 8.58 8.91 19.88
CA ASP A 114 9.80 9.35 20.58
C ASP A 114 10.46 10.54 19.88
N GLY A 115 10.89 11.54 20.66
CA GLY A 115 11.45 12.83 20.23
C GLY A 115 10.52 13.75 19.43
N VAL A 116 9.22 13.42 19.30
CA VAL A 116 8.21 14.33 18.70
C VAL A 116 7.07 14.58 19.66
N LEU A 117 6.45 13.50 20.17
CA LEU A 117 5.34 13.57 21.13
C LEU A 117 5.80 13.26 22.56
N THR A 118 6.77 12.33 22.71
CA THR A 118 7.47 12.04 23.97
C THR A 118 8.93 12.45 23.88
N ASN A 119 9.60 12.74 25.01
CA ASN A 119 11.01 13.17 25.04
C ASN A 119 11.32 14.31 24.04
N LYS A 120 10.41 15.30 23.99
CA LYS A 120 10.50 16.43 23.06
C LYS A 120 11.83 17.16 23.25
N GLY A 121 12.53 17.44 22.15
CA GLY A 121 13.69 18.33 22.16
C GLY A 121 13.29 19.78 22.41
N SER A 122 14.27 20.68 22.55
CA SER A 122 13.98 22.12 22.76
C SER A 122 13.24 22.76 21.57
N SER A 123 13.41 22.23 20.36
CA SER A 123 12.61 22.58 19.19
C SER A 123 12.39 21.34 18.31
N GLN A 124 11.29 21.35 17.55
CA GLN A 124 10.96 20.30 16.59
C GLN A 124 11.78 20.45 15.32
N THR A 125 12.13 19.34 14.69
CA THR A 125 12.84 19.35 13.41
C THR A 125 11.92 18.90 12.28
N PHE A 126 11.99 19.56 11.13
CA PHE A 126 11.15 19.21 9.97
C PHE A 126 11.33 17.75 9.53
N ARG A 127 12.57 17.24 9.58
CA ARG A 127 12.88 15.86 9.19
C ARG A 127 12.28 14.84 10.15
N ASN A 128 12.32 15.09 11.45
CA ASN A 128 11.72 14.19 12.45
C ASN A 128 10.19 14.16 12.32
N LEU A 129 9.56 15.33 12.14
CA LEU A 129 8.13 15.44 11.91
C LEU A 129 7.70 14.68 10.64
N THR A 130 8.40 14.90 9.52
CA THR A 130 8.09 14.24 8.25
C THR A 130 8.28 12.72 8.33
N THR A 131 9.35 12.26 8.98
CA THR A 131 9.60 10.82 9.17
C THR A 131 8.53 10.19 10.06
N THR A 132 8.20 10.86 11.17
CA THR A 132 7.18 10.39 12.11
C THR A 132 5.79 10.36 11.48
N SER A 133 5.42 11.40 10.72
CA SER A 133 4.16 11.44 9.97
C SER A 133 4.03 10.24 9.03
N LYS A 134 5.08 9.91 8.27
CA LYS A 134 5.06 8.73 7.38
C LYS A 134 4.87 7.42 8.14
N ILE A 135 5.54 7.25 9.28
CA ILE A 135 5.35 6.06 10.13
C ILE A 135 3.91 6.00 10.65
N LEU A 136 3.41 7.10 11.21
CA LEU A 136 2.06 7.16 11.79
C LEU A 136 0.96 6.94 10.74
N THR A 137 1.08 7.49 9.53
CA THR A 137 0.13 7.22 8.44
C THR A 137 0.09 5.73 8.10
N GLU A 138 1.25 5.07 8.07
CA GLU A 138 1.29 3.63 7.81
C GLU A 138 0.68 2.81 8.95
N LEU A 139 0.98 3.19 10.21
CA LEU A 139 0.37 2.57 11.38
C LEU A 139 -1.16 2.76 11.39
N LEU A 140 -1.65 3.94 10.98
CA LEU A 140 -3.08 4.22 10.86
C LEU A 140 -3.73 3.31 9.81
N ASN A 141 -3.10 3.16 8.63
CA ASN A 141 -3.60 2.26 7.58
C ASN A 141 -3.68 0.81 8.07
N LYS A 142 -2.64 0.33 8.77
CA LYS A 142 -2.62 -1.03 9.35
C LYS A 142 -3.65 -1.21 10.47
N ALA A 143 -3.83 -0.21 11.32
CA ALA A 143 -4.83 -0.21 12.39
C ALA A 143 -6.25 -0.23 11.82
N ASN A 144 -6.54 0.62 10.82
CA ASN A 144 -7.85 0.66 10.14
C ASN A 144 -8.15 -0.63 9.37
N ALA A 145 -7.16 -1.22 8.70
CA ALA A 145 -7.33 -2.53 8.06
C ALA A 145 -7.65 -3.65 9.07
N SER A 146 -7.05 -3.58 10.26
CA SER A 146 -7.33 -4.52 11.36
C SER A 146 -8.71 -4.29 11.96
N LYS A 147 -9.09 -3.01 12.16
CA LYS A 147 -10.42 -2.59 12.60
C LYS A 147 -11.51 -3.11 11.65
N ALA A 148 -11.37 -2.87 10.35
CA ALA A 148 -12.34 -3.32 9.35
C ALA A 148 -12.55 -4.84 9.36
N LYS A 149 -11.48 -5.63 9.54
CA LYS A 149 -11.58 -7.09 9.68
C LYS A 149 -12.34 -7.50 10.93
N LEU A 150 -12.10 -6.84 12.06
CA LEU A 150 -12.80 -7.10 13.31
C LEU A 150 -14.27 -6.67 13.27
N ASP A 151 -14.58 -5.53 12.65
CA ASP A 151 -15.96 -5.04 12.48
C ASP A 151 -16.79 -6.00 11.61
N LEU A 152 -16.22 -6.48 10.50
CA LEU A 152 -16.85 -7.50 9.65
C LEU A 152 -17.11 -8.79 10.43
N TYR A 153 -16.14 -9.25 11.22
CA TYR A 153 -16.29 -10.47 12.01
C TYR A 153 -17.33 -10.30 13.15
N GLN A 154 -17.33 -9.16 13.84
CA GLN A 154 -18.33 -8.79 14.85
C GLN A 154 -19.74 -8.80 14.26
N SER A 155 -19.91 -8.25 13.05
CA SER A 155 -21.19 -8.23 12.34
C SER A 155 -21.72 -9.64 12.08
N GLU A 156 -20.87 -10.55 11.59
CA GLU A 156 -21.25 -11.95 11.35
C GLU A 156 -21.58 -12.71 12.64
N VAL A 157 -20.81 -12.52 13.73
CA VAL A 157 -21.13 -13.11 15.04
C VAL A 157 -22.49 -12.62 15.55
N ASN A 158 -22.74 -11.31 15.46
CA ASN A 158 -24.03 -10.73 15.86
C ASN A 158 -25.18 -11.25 15.01
N ARG A 159 -24.97 -11.46 13.71
CA ARG A 159 -25.95 -12.04 12.81
C ARG A 159 -26.30 -13.49 13.19
N PHE A 160 -25.32 -14.34 13.49
CA PHE A 160 -25.60 -15.70 13.96
C PHE A 160 -26.39 -15.71 15.26
N ARG A 161 -26.07 -14.81 16.20
CA ARG A 161 -26.81 -14.68 17.45
C ARG A 161 -28.24 -14.21 17.22
N TYR A 162 -28.43 -13.18 16.41
CA TYR A 162 -29.76 -12.68 16.03
C TYR A 162 -30.61 -13.76 15.37
N ASP A 163 -30.05 -14.51 14.40
CA ASP A 163 -30.74 -15.59 13.73
C ASP A 163 -31.15 -16.71 14.72
N LEU A 164 -30.25 -17.10 15.64
CA LEU A 164 -30.55 -18.11 16.65
C LEU A 164 -31.61 -17.62 17.63
N ASP A 165 -31.46 -16.41 18.18
CA ASP A 165 -32.41 -15.81 19.10
C ASP A 165 -33.79 -15.63 18.46
N SER A 166 -33.86 -15.24 17.17
CA SER A 166 -35.13 -15.09 16.47
C SER A 166 -35.84 -16.43 16.27
N LEU A 167 -35.09 -17.51 15.99
CA LEU A 167 -35.66 -18.85 15.82
C LEU A 167 -36.12 -19.43 17.16
N LEU A 168 -35.30 -19.28 18.21
CA LEU A 168 -35.59 -19.79 19.55
C LEU A 168 -36.74 -19.05 20.25
N SER A 169 -37.07 -17.84 19.81
CA SER A 169 -38.18 -17.03 20.34
C SER A 169 -39.50 -17.18 19.57
N GLN A 170 -39.56 -18.02 18.54
CA GLN A 170 -40.80 -18.23 17.78
C GLN A 170 -41.89 -18.88 18.63
N ARG A 171 -43.10 -18.30 18.59
CA ARG A 171 -44.24 -18.76 19.39
C ARG A 171 -44.66 -20.21 19.08
N ASP A 172 -44.45 -20.67 17.85
CA ASP A 172 -44.84 -22.02 17.43
C ASP A 172 -44.04 -23.12 18.13
N LEU A 173 -42.83 -22.83 18.63
CA LEU A 173 -42.07 -23.76 19.48
C LEU A 173 -42.72 -24.02 20.85
N PHE A 174 -43.62 -23.15 21.29
CA PHE A 174 -44.27 -23.21 22.61
C PHE A 174 -45.74 -23.64 22.52
N LYS A 175 -46.20 -24.12 21.35
CA LYS A 175 -47.52 -24.73 21.17
C LYS A 175 -47.44 -26.24 21.45
N PHE A 176 -47.89 -26.65 22.62
CA PHE A 176 -47.82 -28.06 23.03
C PHE A 176 -49.06 -28.83 22.60
N SER A 177 -48.87 -30.05 22.09
CA SER A 177 -49.98 -30.97 21.76
C SER A 177 -50.66 -31.47 23.04
N SER A 178 -51.98 -31.69 22.96
CA SER A 178 -52.78 -32.33 23.99
C SER A 178 -52.48 -33.84 24.14
N ASP A 179 -51.87 -34.47 23.12
CA ASP A 179 -51.45 -35.86 23.15
C ASP A 179 -50.11 -36.02 23.89
N SER A 180 -50.14 -36.82 24.96
CA SER A 180 -48.98 -37.14 25.79
C SER A 180 -47.83 -37.79 25.01
N ALA A 181 -48.11 -38.65 24.02
CA ALA A 181 -47.07 -39.34 23.25
C ALA A 181 -46.34 -38.38 22.29
N THR A 182 -47.11 -37.58 21.56
CA THR A 182 -46.59 -36.53 20.66
C THR A 182 -45.82 -35.46 21.43
N LEU A 183 -46.34 -35.03 22.59
CA LEU A 183 -45.66 -34.07 23.46
C LEU A 183 -44.33 -34.62 23.98
N SER A 184 -44.30 -35.86 24.47
CA SER A 184 -43.06 -36.50 24.95
C SER A 184 -41.98 -36.54 23.87
N LYS A 185 -42.35 -36.92 22.63
CA LYS A 185 -41.43 -36.96 21.49
C LYS A 185 -40.87 -35.57 21.13
N PHE A 186 -41.73 -34.56 21.07
CA PHE A 186 -41.32 -33.18 20.79
C PHE A 186 -40.43 -32.59 21.89
N MET A 187 -40.75 -32.85 23.17
CA MET A 187 -39.92 -32.46 24.30
C MET A 187 -38.51 -33.08 24.21
N GLY A 188 -38.41 -34.35 23.80
CA GLY A 188 -37.12 -34.99 23.51
C GLY A 188 -36.32 -34.24 22.43
N GLN A 189 -36.95 -33.84 21.33
CA GLN A 189 -36.31 -33.07 20.26
C GLN A 189 -35.85 -31.68 20.72
N LEU A 190 -36.65 -30.99 21.54
CA LEU A 190 -36.28 -29.70 22.14
C LEU A 190 -35.08 -29.82 23.08
N VAL A 191 -35.02 -30.88 23.89
CA VAL A 191 -33.89 -31.13 24.79
C VAL A 191 -32.60 -31.34 23.99
N VAL A 192 -32.65 -32.15 22.92
CA VAL A 192 -31.49 -32.36 22.05
C VAL A 192 -31.08 -31.05 21.37
N ALA A 193 -32.02 -30.30 20.82
CA ALA A 193 -31.74 -28.99 20.21
C ALA A 193 -31.10 -28.03 21.22
N ALA A 194 -31.63 -27.93 22.44
CA ALA A 194 -31.07 -27.09 23.49
C ALA A 194 -29.65 -27.53 23.90
N TYR A 195 -29.39 -28.84 23.95
CA TYR A 195 -28.06 -29.38 24.22
C TYR A 195 -27.05 -29.01 23.11
N GLU A 196 -27.47 -28.95 21.85
CA GLU A 196 -26.64 -28.52 20.73
C GLU A 196 -26.46 -26.98 20.66
N VAL A 197 -27.51 -26.20 20.95
CA VAL A 197 -27.52 -24.73 20.87
C VAL A 197 -26.63 -24.11 21.96
N ASN A 198 -26.82 -24.50 23.21
CA ASN A 198 -26.21 -23.87 24.38
C ASN A 198 -24.68 -23.68 24.28
N PRO A 199 -23.87 -24.70 23.89
CA PRO A 199 -22.43 -24.52 23.76
C PRO A 199 -22.05 -23.58 22.61
N VAL A 200 -22.82 -23.56 21.52
CA VAL A 200 -22.57 -22.66 20.38
C VAL A 200 -22.92 -21.22 20.73
N ASP A 201 -24.07 -20.97 21.36
CA ASP A 201 -24.43 -19.63 21.83
C ASP A 201 -23.42 -19.10 22.86
N SER A 202 -23.03 -19.93 23.82
CA SER A 202 -22.00 -19.57 24.81
C SER A 202 -20.67 -19.21 24.14
N SER A 203 -20.28 -19.95 23.09
CA SER A 203 -19.07 -19.68 22.31
C SER A 203 -19.20 -18.38 21.51
N LEU A 204 -20.32 -18.16 20.82
CA LEU A 204 -20.61 -16.91 20.09
C LEU A 204 -20.56 -15.70 21.03
N LYS A 205 -21.14 -15.81 22.23
CA LYS A 205 -21.11 -14.74 23.24
C LYS A 205 -19.70 -14.45 23.74
N LYS A 206 -18.92 -15.48 24.02
CA LYS A 206 -17.51 -15.34 24.44
C LYS A 206 -16.68 -14.66 23.35
N GLU A 207 -16.80 -15.12 22.11
CA GLU A 207 -16.11 -14.52 20.97
C GLU A 207 -16.55 -13.07 20.76
N ASN A 208 -17.85 -12.78 20.79
CA ASN A 208 -18.38 -11.43 20.68
C ASN A 208 -17.74 -10.46 21.68
N ASN A 209 -17.63 -10.87 22.96
CA ASN A 209 -17.02 -10.06 24.00
C ASN A 209 -15.51 -9.88 23.78
N SER A 210 -14.83 -10.93 23.30
CA SER A 210 -13.41 -10.85 22.96
C SER A 210 -13.15 -9.88 21.80
N ILE A 211 -13.98 -9.93 20.75
CA ILE A 211 -13.90 -9.02 19.59
C ILE A 211 -14.19 -7.59 20.02
N GLN A 212 -15.20 -7.34 20.86
CA GLN A 212 -15.47 -6.01 21.39
C GLN A 212 -14.28 -5.46 22.18
N GLY A 213 -13.63 -6.29 23.00
CA GLY A 213 -12.40 -5.92 23.69
C GLY A 213 -11.27 -5.52 22.73
N MET A 214 -11.07 -6.29 21.66
CA MET A 214 -10.09 -5.98 20.61
C MET A 214 -10.44 -4.71 19.83
N LEU A 215 -11.71 -4.52 19.44
CA LEU A 215 -12.18 -3.31 18.77
C LEU A 215 -11.96 -2.07 19.62
N ASN A 216 -12.24 -2.14 20.93
CA ASN A 216 -11.96 -1.04 21.85
C ASN A 216 -10.47 -0.68 21.89
N GLN A 217 -9.59 -1.69 21.93
CA GLN A 217 -8.14 -1.47 21.88
C GLN A 217 -7.70 -0.85 20.55
N VAL A 218 -8.18 -1.36 19.41
CA VAL A 218 -7.86 -0.83 18.08
C VAL A 218 -8.35 0.60 17.93
N ASN A 219 -9.60 0.88 18.31
CA ASN A 219 -10.18 2.23 18.24
C ASN A 219 -9.37 3.23 19.07
N LEU A 220 -8.94 2.83 20.27
CA LEU A 220 -8.08 3.67 21.10
C LEU A 220 -6.70 3.91 20.46
N GLN A 221 -6.13 2.93 19.76
CA GLN A 221 -4.87 3.10 19.03
C GLN A 221 -5.04 4.01 17.80
N VAL A 222 -6.10 3.81 17.01
CA VAL A 222 -6.46 4.68 15.87
C VAL A 222 -6.57 6.12 16.35
N PHE A 223 -7.34 6.36 17.41
CA PHE A 223 -7.49 7.70 17.99
C PHE A 223 -6.17 8.34 18.42
N LYS A 224 -5.28 7.58 19.08
CA LYS A 224 -3.94 8.06 19.47
C LYS A 224 -3.08 8.43 18.26
N ILE A 225 -3.13 7.62 17.19
CA ILE A 225 -2.37 7.84 15.97
C ILE A 225 -2.91 9.08 15.23
N GLU A 226 -4.22 9.22 15.09
CA GLU A 226 -4.88 10.37 14.46
C GLU A 226 -4.56 11.67 15.21
N THR A 227 -4.71 11.67 16.54
CA THR A 227 -4.34 12.82 17.38
C THR A 227 -2.87 13.20 17.21
N GLY A 228 -1.98 12.20 17.16
CA GLY A 228 -0.55 12.42 16.92
C GLY A 228 -0.25 12.99 15.53
N LEU A 229 -0.95 12.52 14.49
CA LEU A 229 -0.84 13.05 13.12
C LEU A 229 -1.30 14.51 13.05
N GLU A 230 -2.40 14.86 13.70
CA GLU A 230 -2.89 16.25 13.77
C GLU A 230 -1.90 17.17 14.49
N GLU A 231 -1.31 16.72 15.61
CA GLU A 231 -0.28 17.48 16.33
C GLU A 231 0.97 17.70 15.47
N ILE A 232 1.41 16.66 14.75
CA ILE A 232 2.56 16.74 13.84
C ILE A 232 2.29 17.69 12.68
N GLU A 233 1.09 17.65 12.10
CA GLU A 233 0.74 18.55 11.00
C GLU A 233 0.68 20.00 11.46
N ARG A 234 0.19 20.26 12.68
CA ARG A 234 0.31 21.60 13.31
C ARG A 234 1.77 22.03 13.45
N TYR A 235 2.67 21.16 13.91
CA TYR A 235 4.10 21.49 14.00
C TYR A 235 4.74 21.73 12.63
N LYS A 236 4.37 20.96 11.60
CA LYS A 236 4.86 21.18 10.23
C LYS A 236 4.40 22.53 9.68
N GLN A 237 3.14 22.90 9.90
CA GLN A 237 2.60 24.20 9.53
C GLN A 237 3.32 25.35 10.23
N ASP A 238 3.61 25.19 11.52
CA ASP A 238 4.33 26.19 12.30
C ASP A 238 5.76 26.38 11.79
N ILE A 239 6.53 25.30 11.59
CA ILE A 239 7.89 25.38 11.03
C ILE A 239 7.89 26.00 9.64
N ALA A 240 6.92 25.66 8.79
CA ALA A 240 6.86 26.20 7.44
C ALA A 240 6.56 27.71 7.43
N ARG A 241 5.59 28.17 8.23
CA ARG A 241 5.27 29.60 8.37
C ARG A 241 6.42 30.38 9.02
N ASN A 242 7.09 29.76 9.98
CA ASN A 242 8.15 30.38 10.78
C ASN A 242 9.56 29.96 10.33
N THR A 243 9.75 29.64 9.04
CA THR A 243 11.04 29.11 8.51
C THR A 243 12.24 30.02 8.81
N PHE A 244 12.05 31.34 8.88
CA PHE A 244 13.11 32.31 9.17
C PHE A 244 13.22 32.70 10.65
N TYR A 245 12.33 32.19 11.52
CA TYR A 245 12.40 32.43 12.95
C TYR A 245 13.52 31.63 13.59
N ARG A 246 13.95 32.09 14.76
CA ARG A 246 15.05 31.49 15.53
C ARG A 246 14.52 30.28 16.31
N ASP A 247 15.05 29.09 16.01
CA ASP A 247 14.69 27.82 16.65
C ASP A 247 15.41 27.61 18.00
N PHE A 248 16.66 28.06 18.08
CA PHE A 248 17.55 27.83 19.22
C PHE A 248 18.34 29.09 19.56
N ASP A 249 19.01 29.07 20.71
CA ASP A 249 20.05 30.04 20.96
C ASP A 249 21.21 29.97 19.95
N ASN A 250 21.98 31.06 19.89
CA ASN A 250 23.23 31.08 19.14
C ASN A 250 24.10 29.88 19.53
N ILE A 251 24.99 29.44 18.64
CA ILE A 251 25.73 28.18 18.85
C ILE A 251 26.53 28.14 20.16
N TRP A 252 26.95 29.30 20.68
CA TRP A 252 27.64 29.50 21.97
C TRP A 252 26.72 29.75 23.18
N GLY A 253 25.39 29.74 23.03
CA GLY A 253 24.42 30.02 24.10
C GLY A 253 24.30 28.91 25.16
N LYS A 254 23.25 28.92 25.98
CA LYS A 254 23.00 27.82 26.92
C LYS A 254 22.23 26.70 26.22
N VAL A 255 22.47 25.44 26.63
CA VAL A 255 21.68 24.30 26.14
C VAL A 255 20.41 24.21 26.99
N ALA A 256 19.24 24.34 26.37
CA ALA A 256 17.97 24.30 27.11
C ALA A 256 17.60 22.87 27.56
N PHE A 257 17.67 21.88 26.64
CA PHE A 257 17.43 20.47 26.95
C PHE A 257 18.57 19.62 26.40
N TYR A 258 19.11 18.72 27.24
CA TYR A 258 20.20 17.83 26.87
C TYR A 258 19.70 16.38 26.83
N ARG A 259 19.74 15.78 25.64
CA ARG A 259 19.61 14.33 25.45
C ARG A 259 20.97 13.80 24.96
N PRO A 260 21.48 12.68 25.51
CA PRO A 260 22.72 12.10 25.04
C PRO A 260 22.70 11.86 23.53
N PHE A 261 23.80 12.20 22.84
CA PHE A 261 23.86 12.09 21.38
C PHE A 261 23.70 10.65 20.89
N SER A 262 24.16 9.67 21.66
CA SER A 262 23.97 8.24 21.37
C SER A 262 22.49 7.83 21.35
N GLU A 263 21.67 8.34 22.28
CA GLU A 263 20.23 8.07 22.28
C GLU A 263 19.53 8.69 21.07
N ILE A 264 19.94 9.90 20.69
CA ILE A 264 19.43 10.58 19.48
C ILE A 264 19.74 9.76 18.23
N LEU A 265 20.95 9.20 18.15
CA LEU A 265 21.34 8.33 17.03
C LEU A 265 20.57 7.01 17.03
N ASN A 266 20.40 6.36 18.19
CA ASN A 266 19.61 5.13 18.30
C ASN A 266 18.16 5.33 17.89
N GLN A 267 17.55 6.45 18.34
CA GLN A 267 16.21 6.86 17.93
C GLN A 267 16.14 7.10 16.42
N ALA A 268 17.10 7.85 15.86
CA ALA A 268 17.16 8.13 14.43
C ALA A 268 17.29 6.85 13.59
N GLN A 269 18.13 5.92 14.03
CA GLN A 269 18.29 4.61 13.40
C GLN A 269 17.00 3.78 13.46
N ALA A 270 16.37 3.68 14.65
CA ALA A 270 15.13 2.93 14.82
C ALA A 270 14.01 3.45 13.89
N LYS A 271 13.80 4.78 13.88
CA LYS A 271 12.81 5.41 12.98
C LYS A 271 13.19 5.29 11.51
N GLY A 272 14.47 5.46 11.17
CA GLY A 272 14.97 5.34 9.81
C GLY A 272 14.73 3.94 9.22
N LEU A 273 15.07 2.90 10.00
CA LEU A 273 14.84 1.50 9.63
C LEU A 273 13.35 1.19 9.53
N LEU A 274 12.55 1.61 10.51
CA LEU A 274 11.10 1.37 10.51
C LEU A 274 10.44 1.99 9.28
N THR A 275 10.77 3.26 8.97
CA THR A 275 10.24 3.95 7.79
C THR A 275 10.69 3.27 6.49
N LEU A 276 11.94 2.81 6.42
CA LEU A 276 12.46 2.10 5.26
C LEU A 276 11.72 0.78 5.04
N VAL A 277 11.59 -0.05 6.08
CA VAL A 277 10.92 -1.35 6.01
C VAL A 277 9.47 -1.18 5.58
N PHE A 278 8.71 -0.27 6.21
CA PHE A 278 7.33 0.01 5.85
C PHE A 278 7.20 0.44 4.39
N TYR A 279 8.08 1.32 3.92
CA TYR A 279 8.03 1.78 2.55
C TYR A 279 8.40 0.70 1.53
N LEU A 280 9.41 -0.14 1.81
CA LEU A 280 9.81 -1.23 0.94
C LEU A 280 8.73 -2.31 0.84
N GLN A 281 8.09 -2.69 1.96
CA GLN A 281 6.99 -3.64 2.00
C GLN A 281 5.84 -3.20 1.08
N ASN A 282 5.50 -1.91 1.12
CA ASN A 282 4.41 -1.36 0.32
C ASN A 282 4.77 -1.11 -1.16
N ASN A 283 6.05 -1.18 -1.53
CA ASN A 283 6.52 -0.89 -2.89
C ASN A 283 7.36 -2.03 -3.50
N ILE A 284 7.18 -3.28 -3.03
CA ILE A 284 7.98 -4.43 -3.49
C ILE A 284 7.86 -4.65 -5.01
N GLY A 285 6.66 -4.44 -5.57
CA GLY A 285 6.43 -4.53 -7.01
C GLY A 285 7.25 -3.50 -7.82
N LYS A 286 7.39 -2.28 -7.31
CA LYS A 286 8.21 -1.23 -7.96
C LYS A 286 9.69 -1.57 -7.90
N LEU A 287 10.16 -2.15 -6.80
CA LEU A 287 11.54 -2.62 -6.68
C LEU A 287 11.83 -3.77 -7.65
N ALA A 288 10.88 -4.70 -7.82
CA ALA A 288 11.01 -5.76 -8.83
C ALA A 288 11.10 -5.18 -10.25
N ILE A 289 10.27 -4.19 -10.58
CA ILE A 289 10.33 -3.49 -11.88
C ILE A 289 11.67 -2.77 -12.06
N LEU A 290 12.19 -2.09 -11.03
CA LEU A 290 13.52 -1.46 -11.07
C LEU A 290 14.61 -2.48 -11.40
N LEU A 291 14.60 -3.65 -10.76
CA LEU A 291 15.57 -4.71 -11.04
C LEU A 291 15.44 -5.26 -12.46
N LEU A 292 14.22 -5.39 -12.98
CA LEU A 292 13.97 -5.77 -14.38
C LEU A 292 14.52 -4.73 -15.35
N ILE A 293 14.32 -3.44 -15.09
CA ILE A 293 14.84 -2.35 -15.93
C ILE A 293 16.37 -2.33 -15.91
N ILE A 294 17.00 -2.47 -14.73
CA ILE A 294 18.46 -2.58 -14.61
C ILE A 294 18.99 -3.77 -15.42
N SER A 295 18.33 -4.92 -15.30
CA SER A 295 18.72 -6.15 -16.01
C SER A 295 18.57 -5.98 -17.53
N ALA A 296 17.45 -5.42 -17.99
CA ALA A 296 17.20 -5.16 -19.41
C ALA A 296 18.22 -4.16 -19.99
N ALA A 297 18.49 -3.05 -19.28
CA ALA A 297 19.50 -2.08 -19.69
C ALA A 297 20.91 -2.69 -19.73
N PHE A 298 21.26 -3.54 -18.76
CA PHE A 298 22.54 -4.24 -18.73
C PHE A 298 22.68 -5.22 -19.89
N ILE A 299 21.67 -6.05 -20.15
CA ILE A 299 21.67 -7.01 -21.27
C ILE A 299 21.79 -6.25 -22.60
N TYR A 300 21.05 -5.15 -22.75
CA TYR A 300 21.13 -4.31 -23.94
C TYR A 300 22.54 -3.74 -24.17
N LEU A 301 23.14 -3.09 -23.15
CA LEU A 301 24.47 -2.53 -23.27
C LEU A 301 25.55 -3.60 -23.47
N ARG A 302 25.39 -4.78 -22.87
CA ARG A 302 26.28 -5.92 -23.08
C ARG A 302 26.17 -6.47 -24.50
N SER A 303 24.96 -6.58 -25.05
CA SER A 303 24.73 -6.98 -26.43
C SER A 303 25.38 -6.00 -27.39
N LEU A 304 25.17 -4.69 -27.18
CA LEU A 304 25.79 -3.64 -27.98
C LEU A 304 27.33 -3.71 -27.91
N LYS A 305 27.89 -3.93 -26.72
CA LYS A 305 29.34 -4.15 -26.54
C LYS A 305 29.85 -5.32 -27.36
N SER A 306 29.16 -6.46 -27.30
CA SER A 306 29.54 -7.67 -28.04
C SER A 306 29.58 -7.42 -29.56
N ILE A 307 28.65 -6.63 -30.09
CA ILE A 307 28.60 -6.29 -31.52
C ILE A 307 29.77 -5.37 -31.90
N TYR A 308 30.11 -4.39 -31.05
CA TYR A 308 31.27 -3.51 -31.28
C TYR A 308 32.60 -4.26 -31.25
N GLU A 309 32.76 -5.19 -30.31
CA GLU A 309 33.97 -6.03 -30.20
C GLU A 309 34.09 -7.00 -31.39
N ALA A 310 32.98 -7.65 -31.79
CA ALA A 310 32.96 -8.56 -32.93
C ALA A 310 33.33 -7.86 -34.25
N ASN A 311 32.88 -6.62 -34.45
CA ASN A 311 33.17 -5.84 -35.65
C ASN A 311 34.49 -5.03 -35.57
N LYS A 312 35.29 -5.18 -34.49
CA LYS A 312 36.51 -4.40 -34.23
C LYS A 312 36.30 -2.88 -34.34
N LEU A 313 35.10 -2.40 -33.96
CA LEU A 313 34.73 -0.98 -33.98
C LEU A 313 35.05 -0.26 -32.67
N THR A 314 35.67 -0.97 -31.72
CA THR A 314 36.09 -0.42 -30.43
C THR A 314 37.32 0.46 -30.58
N THR A 315 37.28 1.69 -30.09
CA THR A 315 38.48 2.55 -30.00
C THR A 315 39.35 2.12 -28.82
N ASP A 316 40.69 2.22 -28.94
CA ASP A 316 41.66 1.75 -27.92
C ASP A 316 41.40 2.33 -26.52
N ASN A 317 40.85 3.56 -26.45
CA ASN A 317 40.50 4.25 -25.21
C ASN A 317 38.99 4.35 -24.93
N TYR A 318 38.14 3.68 -25.71
CA TYR A 318 36.68 3.80 -25.66
C TYR A 318 36.20 5.27 -25.70
N GLU A 319 36.87 6.14 -26.47
CA GLU A 319 36.44 7.53 -26.60
C GLU A 319 35.08 7.61 -27.30
N GLY A 320 34.08 8.13 -26.59
CA GLY A 320 32.69 8.11 -27.06
C GLY A 320 32.03 6.73 -27.06
N GLN A 321 32.64 5.74 -26.38
CA GLN A 321 32.14 4.36 -26.20
C GLN A 321 32.10 3.87 -24.74
N ARG A 322 32.06 4.77 -23.77
CA ARG A 322 32.23 4.46 -22.33
C ARG A 322 31.10 3.67 -21.73
N VAL A 323 29.89 3.90 -22.24
CA VAL A 323 28.72 3.10 -21.90
C VAL A 323 28.96 1.60 -22.17
N LEU A 324 29.88 1.26 -23.08
CA LEU A 324 30.30 -0.11 -23.40
C LEU A 324 31.49 -0.60 -22.56
N ARG A 325 32.34 0.30 -22.05
CA ARG A 325 33.45 -0.09 -21.16
C ARG A 325 32.93 -0.67 -19.85
N TYR A 326 31.90 -0.04 -19.28
CA TYR A 326 31.29 -0.41 -18.00
C TYR A 326 29.76 -0.59 -18.10
N PRO A 327 29.27 -1.60 -18.84
CA PRO A 327 27.84 -1.71 -19.18
C PRO A 327 26.95 -1.88 -17.94
N PHE A 328 27.43 -2.59 -16.91
CA PHE A 328 26.69 -2.74 -15.66
C PHE A 328 26.54 -1.41 -14.90
N TRP A 329 27.65 -0.70 -14.69
CA TRP A 329 27.65 0.58 -13.97
C TRP A 329 26.84 1.66 -14.72
N SER A 330 26.90 1.66 -16.05
CA SER A 330 26.08 2.56 -16.87
C SER A 330 24.59 2.21 -16.81
N ALA A 331 24.23 0.93 -16.92
CA ALA A 331 22.84 0.48 -16.78
C ALA A 331 22.26 0.84 -15.42
N LEU A 332 23.04 0.62 -14.35
CA LEU A 332 22.65 0.91 -12.99
C LEU A 332 22.45 2.44 -12.79
N LEU A 333 23.42 3.27 -13.22
CA LEU A 333 23.33 4.72 -13.10
C LEU A 333 22.11 5.29 -13.84
N ILE A 334 21.89 4.86 -15.08
CA ILE A 334 20.75 5.32 -15.90
C ILE A 334 19.44 4.90 -15.25
N SER A 335 19.31 3.61 -14.91
CA SER A 335 18.04 3.07 -14.41
C SER A 335 17.66 3.66 -13.05
N VAL A 336 18.59 3.73 -12.11
CA VAL A 336 18.31 4.27 -10.76
C VAL A 336 18.01 5.77 -10.83
N SER A 337 18.77 6.54 -11.60
CA SER A 337 18.59 8.00 -11.68
C SER A 337 17.26 8.40 -12.31
N LEU A 338 16.71 7.60 -13.22
CA LEU A 338 15.41 7.86 -13.85
C LEU A 338 14.24 7.25 -13.07
N PHE A 339 14.40 6.01 -12.60
CA PHE A 339 13.31 5.28 -11.99
C PHE A 339 13.06 5.68 -10.53
N GLN A 340 13.98 6.41 -9.88
CA GLN A 340 13.75 6.96 -8.52
C GLN A 340 12.46 7.79 -8.42
N PHE A 341 12.01 8.42 -9.52
CA PHE A 341 10.80 9.23 -9.55
C PHE A 341 9.49 8.42 -9.54
N MET A 342 9.55 7.11 -9.81
CA MET A 342 8.39 6.21 -9.70
C MET A 342 8.03 5.87 -8.24
N PHE A 343 8.95 6.14 -7.32
CA PHE A 343 8.70 6.07 -5.90
C PHE A 343 8.10 7.40 -5.46
N PHE A 344 6.80 7.39 -5.14
CA PHE A 344 6.09 8.57 -4.63
C PHE A 344 6.38 8.76 -3.14
N SER A 345 6.73 9.97 -2.74
CA SER A 345 7.04 10.33 -1.34
C SER A 345 8.02 9.37 -0.62
N PRO A 346 9.16 8.97 -1.23
CA PRO A 346 10.09 8.01 -0.64
C PRO A 346 10.67 8.55 0.66
N PRO A 347 10.97 7.68 1.64
CA PRO A 347 11.71 8.07 2.82
C PRO A 347 13.10 8.53 2.41
N PHE A 348 13.64 9.51 3.14
CA PHE A 348 14.92 10.13 2.78
C PHE A 348 16.05 9.10 2.67
N ILE A 349 16.09 8.13 3.59
CA ILE A 349 17.07 7.04 3.59
C ILE A 349 17.05 6.22 2.28
N LEU A 350 15.88 5.96 1.68
CA LEU A 350 15.80 5.25 0.40
C LEU A 350 16.34 6.11 -0.75
N SER A 351 16.03 7.41 -0.75
CA SER A 351 16.60 8.34 -1.74
C SER A 351 18.12 8.42 -1.62
N VAL A 352 18.66 8.46 -0.40
CA VAL A 352 20.11 8.39 -0.15
C VAL A 352 20.70 7.10 -0.71
N ILE A 353 20.08 5.94 -0.46
CA ILE A 353 20.54 4.67 -1.04
C ILE A 353 20.64 4.76 -2.57
N PHE A 354 19.62 5.30 -3.25
CA PHE A 354 19.65 5.49 -4.71
C PHE A 354 20.77 6.45 -5.15
N TRP A 355 20.94 7.57 -4.48
CA TRP A 355 22.02 8.52 -4.80
C TRP A 355 23.41 7.95 -4.54
N LEU A 356 23.60 7.14 -3.48
CA LEU A 356 24.86 6.46 -3.19
C LEU A 356 25.18 5.40 -4.25
N ILE A 357 24.20 4.59 -4.62
CA ILE A 357 24.32 3.58 -5.67
C ILE A 357 24.68 4.24 -7.02
N SER A 358 24.02 5.35 -7.37
CA SER A 358 24.34 6.14 -8.57
C SER A 358 25.72 6.81 -8.48
N SER A 359 26.10 7.37 -7.33
CA SER A 359 27.40 8.02 -7.11
C SER A 359 28.56 7.03 -7.19
N LEU A 360 28.41 5.84 -6.60
CA LEU A 360 29.39 4.76 -6.71
C LEU A 360 29.56 4.32 -8.17
N SER A 361 28.46 4.17 -8.89
CA SER A 361 28.47 3.81 -10.31
C SER A 361 29.18 4.86 -11.17
N LEU A 362 28.90 6.13 -10.92
CA LEU A 362 29.55 7.23 -11.64
C LEU A 362 31.05 7.30 -11.32
N THR A 363 31.43 7.07 -10.07
CA THR A 363 32.85 7.01 -9.65
C THR A 363 33.61 5.93 -10.41
N MET A 364 33.01 4.76 -10.59
CA MET A 364 33.60 3.68 -11.39
C MET A 364 33.73 4.05 -12.88
N ILE A 365 32.74 4.76 -13.43
CA ILE A 365 32.77 5.25 -14.83
C ILE A 365 33.84 6.34 -15.03
N PHE A 366 34.05 7.21 -14.03
CA PHE A 366 35.07 8.27 -14.07
C PHE A 366 36.49 7.75 -13.98
N ARG A 367 36.70 6.54 -13.44
CA ARG A 367 38.03 5.99 -13.20
C ARG A 367 38.80 5.84 -14.50
N GLY A 368 39.87 6.62 -14.64
CA GLY A 368 40.72 6.64 -15.83
C GLY A 368 40.12 7.42 -17.01
N PHE A 369 39.03 8.17 -16.80
CA PHE A 369 38.45 9.03 -17.82
C PHE A 369 38.70 10.52 -17.57
N ILE A 370 38.34 11.03 -16.38
CA ILE A 370 38.55 12.45 -16.04
C ILE A 370 39.95 12.67 -15.49
N THR A 371 40.42 13.93 -15.54
CA THR A 371 41.72 14.29 -14.96
C THR A 371 41.74 14.00 -13.46
N LYS A 372 42.91 13.69 -12.91
CA LYS A 372 43.07 13.40 -11.47
C LYS A 372 42.50 14.51 -10.59
N TYR A 373 42.62 15.77 -11.03
CA TYR A 373 42.03 16.92 -10.36
C TYR A 373 40.50 16.81 -10.24
N TRP A 374 39.80 16.63 -11.37
CA TRP A 374 38.33 16.52 -11.37
C TRP A 374 37.80 15.26 -10.68
N MET A 375 38.58 14.16 -10.69
CA MET A 375 38.26 12.98 -9.88
C MET A 375 38.28 13.30 -8.39
N ASN A 376 39.32 13.98 -7.91
CA ASN A 376 39.41 14.36 -6.51
C ASN A 376 38.30 15.33 -6.10
N VAL A 377 37.96 16.30 -6.97
CA VAL A 377 36.82 17.20 -6.74
C VAL A 377 35.51 16.41 -6.64
N TRP A 378 35.24 15.49 -7.57
CA TRP A 378 34.06 14.64 -7.53
C TRP A 378 33.97 13.81 -6.25
N LEU A 379 35.05 13.11 -5.89
CA LEU A 379 35.10 12.28 -4.68
C LEU A 379 34.88 13.12 -3.42
N LEU A 380 35.45 14.32 -3.37
CA LEU A 380 35.28 15.22 -2.23
C LEU A 380 33.83 15.72 -2.13
N MET A 381 33.18 16.10 -3.23
CA MET A 381 31.76 16.46 -3.23
C MET A 381 30.87 15.27 -2.83
N ALA A 382 31.19 14.07 -3.31
CA ALA A 382 30.46 12.85 -2.93
C ALA A 382 30.61 12.55 -1.43
N VAL A 383 31.81 12.72 -0.86
CA VAL A 383 32.06 12.54 0.58
C VAL A 383 31.31 13.58 1.40
N PHE A 384 31.35 14.86 1.02
CA PHE A 384 30.57 15.89 1.72
C PHE A 384 29.06 15.62 1.67
N PHE A 385 28.56 15.19 0.52
CA PHE A 385 27.19 14.76 0.39
C PHE A 385 26.86 13.55 1.29
N ILE A 386 27.73 12.55 1.38
CA ILE A 386 27.53 11.40 2.28
C ILE A 386 27.43 11.87 3.74
N ILE A 387 28.36 12.71 4.19
CA ILE A 387 28.38 13.22 5.56
C ILE A 387 27.13 14.07 5.82
N SER A 388 26.75 14.96 4.89
CA SER A 388 25.53 15.78 4.98
C SER A 388 24.25 14.94 4.97
N ALA A 389 24.22 13.85 4.19
CA ALA A 389 23.10 12.92 4.18
C ALA A 389 22.97 12.15 5.51
N LEU A 390 24.09 11.73 6.11
CA LEU A 390 24.11 11.12 7.44
C LEU A 390 23.68 12.11 8.53
N ASP A 391 24.16 13.35 8.48
CA ASP A 391 23.71 14.44 9.36
C ASP A 391 22.20 14.67 9.22
N ASN A 392 21.68 14.69 7.99
CA ASN A 392 20.26 14.86 7.74
C ASN A 392 19.41 13.65 8.17
N LEU A 393 20.00 12.48 8.45
CA LEU A 393 19.32 11.36 9.10
C LEU A 393 19.23 11.51 10.62
N ILE A 394 20.03 12.39 11.24
CA ILE A 394 19.87 12.76 12.65
C ILE A 394 18.55 13.50 12.79
N LEU A 395 17.61 12.90 13.53
CA LEU A 395 16.24 13.40 13.59
C LEU A 395 16.08 14.49 14.64
N GLN A 396 16.69 14.36 15.81
CA GLN A 396 16.55 15.32 16.89
C GLN A 396 17.76 16.26 16.94
N ALA A 397 17.50 17.57 17.01
CA ALA A 397 18.56 18.57 17.04
C ALA A 397 19.44 18.43 18.29
N SER A 398 20.77 18.51 18.11
CA SER A 398 21.72 18.51 19.21
C SER A 398 22.82 19.57 19.03
N ARG A 399 23.46 19.96 20.14
CA ARG A 399 24.61 20.90 20.09
C ARG A 399 25.80 20.30 19.33
N THR A 400 26.06 19.00 19.50
CA THR A 400 27.14 18.30 18.82
C THR A 400 26.95 18.33 17.31
N GLU A 401 25.74 18.03 16.85
CA GLU A 401 25.35 18.10 15.44
C GLU A 401 25.52 19.52 14.88
N ARG A 402 25.08 20.56 15.60
CA ARG A 402 25.25 21.95 15.14
C ARG A 402 26.71 22.33 14.87
N TRP A 403 27.65 21.87 15.70
CA TRP A 403 29.08 22.07 15.44
C TRP A 403 29.58 21.29 14.22
N LEU A 404 29.11 20.05 14.04
CA LEU A 404 29.41 19.24 12.86
C LEU A 404 28.89 19.92 11.58
N MET A 405 27.64 20.39 11.59
CA MET A 405 27.05 21.13 10.48
C MET A 405 27.86 22.38 10.13
N LEU A 406 28.30 23.15 11.14
CA LEU A 406 29.10 24.37 10.92
C LEU A 406 30.48 24.04 10.33
N ALA A 407 31.15 23.00 10.82
CA ALA A 407 32.43 22.56 10.27
C ALA A 407 32.26 22.08 8.82
N LEU A 408 31.20 21.34 8.53
CA LEU A 408 30.91 20.80 7.20
C LEU A 408 30.58 21.90 6.18
N SER A 409 29.72 22.87 6.53
CA SER A 409 29.35 23.97 5.63
C SER A 409 30.49 24.95 5.39
N LEU A 410 31.30 25.26 6.40
CA LEU A 410 32.50 26.10 6.22
C LEU A 410 33.53 25.41 5.32
N THR A 411 33.85 24.15 5.59
CA THR A 411 34.80 23.39 4.76
C THR A 411 34.29 23.20 3.34
N GLY A 412 33.00 22.88 3.17
CA GLY A 412 32.33 22.81 1.87
C GLY A 412 32.40 24.12 1.08
N SER A 413 32.11 25.25 1.75
CA SER A 413 32.20 26.60 1.14
C SER A 413 33.61 26.92 0.69
N ILE A 414 34.61 26.67 1.55
CA ILE A 414 36.02 26.94 1.25
C ILE A 414 36.47 26.10 0.05
N VAL A 415 36.20 24.80 0.06
CA VAL A 415 36.62 23.93 -1.05
C VAL A 415 35.89 24.27 -2.34
N GLY A 416 34.58 24.51 -2.28
CA GLY A 416 33.80 24.95 -3.44
C GLY A 416 34.35 26.25 -4.04
N LEU A 417 34.67 27.24 -3.20
CA LEU A 417 35.26 28.51 -3.64
C LEU A 417 36.66 28.31 -4.25
N MET A 418 37.49 27.44 -3.68
CA MET A 418 38.80 27.09 -4.26
C MET A 418 38.65 26.47 -5.65
N VAL A 419 37.66 25.58 -5.85
CA VAL A 419 37.36 24.99 -7.18
C VAL A 419 36.88 26.06 -8.16
N LEU A 420 36.06 27.03 -7.74
CA LEU A 420 35.57 28.09 -8.61
C LEU A 420 36.64 29.13 -8.99
N LEU A 421 37.57 29.43 -8.09
CA LEU A 421 38.61 30.45 -8.32
C LEU A 421 39.86 29.89 -8.99
N LYS A 422 40.33 28.71 -8.56
CA LYS A 422 41.59 28.08 -9.01
C LYS A 422 41.39 26.83 -9.86
N GLY A 423 40.14 26.47 -10.17
CA GLY A 423 39.84 25.25 -10.91
C GLY A 423 40.30 25.29 -12.36
N ARG A 424 40.67 24.12 -12.88
CA ARG A 424 41.04 23.92 -14.29
C ARG A 424 39.78 23.90 -15.18
N LYS A 425 39.12 25.05 -15.30
CA LYS A 425 37.82 25.23 -15.97
C LYS A 425 37.86 24.78 -17.44
N GLU A 426 39.00 24.92 -18.10
CA GLU A 426 39.17 24.50 -19.50
C GLU A 426 39.19 22.97 -19.69
N GLU A 427 39.46 22.20 -18.62
CA GLU A 427 39.40 20.73 -18.67
C GLU A 427 37.97 20.18 -18.57
N LEU A 428 37.01 21.00 -18.13
CA LEU A 428 35.60 20.63 -18.05
C LEU A 428 34.94 20.77 -19.42
N ARG A 429 34.46 19.64 -19.94
CA ARG A 429 33.59 19.65 -21.13
C ARG A 429 32.24 20.33 -20.86
N GLU A 430 31.78 20.33 -19.62
CA GLU A 430 30.42 20.72 -19.24
C GLU A 430 30.46 21.82 -18.17
N LYS A 431 30.31 23.08 -18.60
CA LYS A 431 30.42 24.25 -17.72
C LYS A 431 29.25 24.40 -16.76
N LEU A 432 28.13 23.70 -17.00
CA LEU A 432 26.97 23.66 -16.11
C LEU A 432 27.31 23.19 -14.69
N ILE A 433 28.32 22.33 -14.54
CA ILE A 433 28.78 21.83 -13.23
C ILE A 433 29.27 22.99 -12.35
N LEU A 434 29.88 24.02 -12.94
CA LEU A 434 30.35 25.19 -12.19
C LEU A 434 29.19 26.01 -11.62
N ILE A 435 28.02 26.04 -12.28
CA ILE A 435 26.83 26.72 -11.77
C ILE A 435 26.32 26.01 -10.53
N ALA A 436 26.23 24.67 -10.55
CA ALA A 436 25.84 23.89 -9.37
C ALA A 436 26.83 24.08 -8.21
N ILE A 437 28.14 24.07 -8.47
CA ILE A 437 29.15 24.34 -7.42
C ILE A 437 29.00 25.78 -6.88
N GLY A 438 28.71 26.76 -7.73
CA GLY A 438 28.42 28.14 -7.33
C GLY A 438 27.20 28.24 -6.41
N LEU A 439 26.11 27.55 -6.77
CA LEU A 439 24.91 27.47 -5.96
C LEU A 439 25.17 26.79 -4.61
N MET A 440 25.91 25.67 -4.60
CA MET A 440 26.34 25.02 -3.36
C MET A 440 27.10 25.98 -2.46
N VAL A 441 28.13 26.69 -2.94
CA VAL A 441 28.90 27.63 -2.12
C VAL A 441 28.00 28.69 -1.50
N PHE A 442 27.05 29.24 -2.25
CA PHE A 442 26.07 30.19 -1.72
C PHE A 442 25.21 29.58 -0.61
N LEU A 443 24.70 28.37 -0.81
CA LEU A 443 23.85 27.67 0.17
C LEU A 443 24.62 27.27 1.43
N GLU A 444 25.88 26.84 1.31
CA GLU A 444 26.72 26.45 2.44
C GLU A 444 27.14 27.66 3.29
N LEU A 445 27.41 28.81 2.65
CA LEU A 445 27.64 30.07 3.37
C LEU A 445 26.38 30.51 4.13
N ALA A 446 25.21 30.45 3.47
CA ALA A 446 23.94 30.74 4.10
C ALA A 446 23.61 29.76 5.24
N SER A 447 23.94 28.47 5.08
CA SER A 447 23.80 27.45 6.11
C SER A 447 24.66 27.76 7.34
N SER A 448 25.92 28.16 7.12
CA SER A 448 26.85 28.55 8.19
C SER A 448 26.29 29.73 9.00
N ILE A 449 25.85 30.79 8.32
CA ILE A 449 25.30 32.00 8.93
C ILE A 449 24.03 31.67 9.73
N THR A 450 23.09 30.96 9.13
CA THR A 450 21.81 30.61 9.77
C THR A 450 22.00 29.70 10.99
N ASN A 451 22.97 28.77 10.96
CA ASN A 451 23.30 27.92 12.10
C ASN A 451 23.82 28.73 13.29
N ILE A 452 24.75 29.66 13.01
CA ILE A 452 25.39 30.53 14.02
C ILE A 452 24.31 31.32 14.78
N PHE A 453 23.34 31.89 14.05
CA PHE A 453 22.24 32.68 14.61
C PHE A 453 21.03 31.86 15.10
N GLY A 454 21.16 30.53 15.23
CA GLY A 454 20.14 29.70 15.88
C GLY A 454 18.95 29.28 15.01
N ARG A 455 19.03 29.44 13.68
CA ARG A 455 18.02 28.99 12.71
C ARG A 455 18.38 27.60 12.20
N TYR A 456 18.22 26.61 13.06
CA TYR A 456 18.68 25.24 12.83
C TYR A 456 17.95 24.56 11.66
N ASN A 457 16.61 24.63 11.61
CA ASN A 457 15.84 23.94 10.57
C ASN A 457 16.21 24.47 9.17
N LEU A 458 16.33 25.79 9.03
CA LEU A 458 16.76 26.44 7.78
C LEU A 458 18.20 26.08 7.43
N SER A 459 19.12 26.16 8.39
CA SER A 459 20.53 25.80 8.19
C SER A 459 20.68 24.35 7.69
N LYS A 460 19.96 23.42 8.32
CA LYS A 460 19.98 22.01 7.97
C LYS A 460 19.41 21.76 6.57
N ALA A 461 18.31 22.42 6.22
CA ALA A 461 17.76 22.36 4.87
C ALA A 461 18.73 22.89 3.82
N LEU A 462 19.42 24.00 4.09
CA LEU A 462 20.43 24.58 3.19
C LEU A 462 21.65 23.66 3.03
N LEU A 463 22.16 23.10 4.14
CA LEU A 463 23.30 22.17 4.18
C LEU A 463 23.07 20.93 3.31
N ILE A 464 21.91 20.27 3.48
CA ILE A 464 21.62 19.09 2.67
C ILE A 464 21.37 19.46 1.21
N SER A 465 20.68 20.58 0.97
CA SER A 465 20.34 21.00 -0.39
C SER A 465 21.55 21.43 -1.21
N GLY A 466 22.55 22.08 -0.59
CA GLY A 466 23.78 22.50 -1.26
C GLY A 466 24.59 21.32 -1.78
N PHE A 467 24.92 20.35 -0.92
CA PHE A 467 25.66 19.17 -1.37
C PHE A 467 24.85 18.24 -2.28
N LEU A 468 23.55 18.07 -2.01
CA LEU A 468 22.66 17.24 -2.83
C LEU A 468 22.52 17.81 -4.24
N ASP A 469 22.37 19.13 -4.38
CA ASP A 469 22.31 19.80 -5.68
C ASP A 469 23.48 19.38 -6.57
N VAL A 470 24.72 19.60 -6.12
CA VAL A 470 25.92 19.33 -6.92
C VAL A 470 26.00 17.86 -7.34
N VAL A 471 25.74 16.95 -6.41
CA VAL A 471 25.79 15.52 -6.71
C VAL A 471 24.71 15.13 -7.71
N VAL A 472 23.45 15.54 -7.50
CA VAL A 472 22.34 15.20 -8.39
C VAL A 472 22.51 15.85 -9.76
N ALA A 473 22.96 17.09 -9.83
CA ALA A 473 23.23 17.78 -11.09
C ALA A 473 24.28 17.03 -11.93
N ILE A 474 25.37 16.59 -11.30
CA ILE A 474 26.40 15.79 -11.98
C ILE A 474 25.83 14.43 -12.40
N LEU A 475 25.08 13.73 -11.53
CA LEU A 475 24.46 12.45 -11.86
C LEU A 475 23.51 12.55 -13.08
N PHE A 476 22.67 13.59 -13.14
CA PHE A 476 21.72 13.79 -14.23
C PHE A 476 22.40 14.18 -15.54
N LEU A 477 23.38 15.07 -15.49
CA LEU A 477 24.17 15.41 -16.66
C LEU A 477 24.81 14.17 -17.26
N TRP A 478 25.43 13.33 -16.42
CA TRP A 478 26.07 12.10 -16.87
C TRP A 478 25.08 11.03 -17.32
N THR A 479 23.90 10.96 -16.71
CA THR A 479 22.81 10.09 -17.17
C THR A 479 22.42 10.44 -18.60
N ILE A 480 22.16 11.72 -18.88
CA ILE A 480 21.84 12.19 -20.24
C ILE A 480 22.96 11.86 -21.22
N ARG A 481 24.21 12.12 -20.82
CA ARG A 481 25.39 11.87 -21.67
C ARG A 481 25.52 10.40 -22.03
N LEU A 482 25.39 9.49 -21.07
CA LEU A 482 25.49 8.06 -21.30
C LEU A 482 24.34 7.53 -22.16
N ILE A 483 23.14 8.08 -22.01
CA ILE A 483 22.00 7.72 -22.89
C ILE A 483 22.28 8.21 -24.32
N ASN A 484 22.71 9.47 -24.50
CA ASN A 484 23.07 10.01 -25.82
C ASN A 484 24.18 9.17 -26.48
N GLU A 485 25.21 8.80 -25.71
CA GLU A 485 26.31 7.95 -26.17
C GLU A 485 25.79 6.55 -26.56
N GLY A 486 24.98 5.91 -25.72
CA GLY A 486 24.35 4.63 -26.04
C GLY A 486 23.48 4.68 -27.31
N LEU A 487 22.66 5.73 -27.47
CA LEU A 487 21.83 5.94 -28.66
C LEU A 487 22.67 6.17 -29.92
N PHE A 488 23.74 6.96 -29.83
CA PHE A 488 24.66 7.20 -30.94
C PHE A 488 25.38 5.91 -31.37
N LEU A 489 25.81 5.09 -30.40
CA LEU A 489 26.48 3.82 -30.69
C LEU A 489 25.53 2.80 -31.30
N ALA A 490 24.30 2.74 -30.79
CA ALA A 490 23.24 1.95 -31.39
C ALA A 490 22.99 2.40 -32.84
N PHE A 491 22.81 3.71 -33.07
CA PHE A 491 22.63 4.27 -34.41
C PHE A 491 23.74 3.82 -35.37
N ASN A 492 25.02 3.94 -34.98
CA ASN A 492 26.14 3.62 -35.88
C ASN A 492 26.26 2.13 -36.23
N VAL A 493 25.91 1.23 -35.31
CA VAL A 493 25.94 -0.22 -35.57
C VAL A 493 24.74 -0.65 -36.39
N TYR A 494 23.56 -0.18 -36.04
CA TYR A 494 22.31 -0.65 -36.64
C TYR A 494 21.97 0.06 -37.97
N THR A 495 22.60 1.19 -38.31
CA THR A 495 22.39 1.88 -39.60
C THR A 495 23.41 1.45 -40.69
N LYS A 496 24.55 0.83 -40.33
CA LYS A 496 25.57 0.38 -41.29
C LYS A 496 25.40 -1.06 -41.80
N GLN A 497 24.65 -1.91 -41.10
CA GLN A 497 24.24 -3.21 -41.63
C GLN A 497 23.17 -2.97 -42.71
N ASP A 498 23.31 -3.63 -43.86
CA ASP A 498 22.54 -3.41 -45.10
C ASP A 498 21.08 -2.94 -44.89
N PRO A 499 20.57 -2.00 -45.73
CA PRO A 499 19.22 -1.47 -45.63
C PRO A 499 18.10 -2.52 -45.80
N LYS A 500 18.43 -3.81 -45.97
CA LYS A 500 17.46 -4.89 -46.15
C LYS A 500 17.19 -5.72 -44.90
N LEU A 501 17.89 -5.49 -43.78
CA LEU A 501 17.78 -6.35 -42.60
C LEU A 501 17.28 -5.68 -41.32
N PHE A 502 17.28 -4.35 -41.21
CA PHE A 502 16.72 -3.69 -40.04
C PHE A 502 16.30 -2.24 -40.26
N TYR A 503 14.98 -2.02 -40.37
CA TYR A 503 14.38 -0.69 -40.34
C TYR A 503 13.90 -0.32 -38.93
N LEU A 504 14.83 -0.19 -37.97
CA LEU A 504 14.61 0.84 -36.96
C LEU A 504 14.87 2.11 -37.76
N ASN A 505 13.82 2.90 -38.00
CA ASN A 505 14.00 4.20 -38.63
C ASN A 505 14.67 5.14 -37.60
N PHE A 506 15.93 4.87 -37.31
CA PHE A 506 16.79 5.58 -36.37
C PHE A 506 17.02 7.02 -36.84
N GLU A 507 16.74 7.34 -38.11
CA GLU A 507 16.58 8.72 -38.58
C GLU A 507 15.51 9.49 -37.78
N LYS A 508 14.45 8.82 -37.31
CA LYS A 508 13.39 9.44 -36.47
C LYS A 508 13.70 9.45 -34.98
N VAL A 509 14.55 8.55 -34.47
CA VAL A 509 14.94 8.49 -33.05
C VAL A 509 16.06 9.50 -32.75
N GLY A 510 16.88 9.83 -33.75
CA GLY A 510 17.94 10.82 -33.64
C GLY A 510 19.14 10.32 -32.81
N LYS A 511 20.27 11.02 -32.94
CA LYS A 511 21.53 10.71 -32.24
C LYS A 511 21.56 11.18 -30.78
N LYS A 512 20.50 11.84 -30.32
CA LYS A 512 20.38 12.47 -29.00
C LYS A 512 18.97 12.30 -28.45
N VAL A 513 18.86 12.24 -27.13
CA VAL A 513 17.59 12.20 -26.42
C VAL A 513 16.75 13.46 -26.75
N PRO A 514 15.41 13.35 -26.84
CA PRO A 514 14.53 14.51 -27.05
C PRO A 514 14.67 15.58 -25.96
N VAL A 515 14.47 16.85 -26.34
CA VAL A 515 14.55 18.02 -25.43
C VAL A 515 13.62 17.87 -24.21
N ALA A 516 12.45 17.25 -24.38
CA ALA A 516 11.50 17.00 -23.29
C ALA A 516 12.12 16.22 -22.12
N PHE A 517 13.08 15.33 -22.38
CA PHE A 517 13.76 14.57 -21.33
C PHE A 517 14.75 15.42 -20.52
N TYR A 518 15.40 16.38 -21.16
CA TYR A 518 16.25 17.36 -20.45
C TYR A 518 15.40 18.18 -19.49
N LEU A 519 14.23 18.66 -19.97
CA LEU A 519 13.28 19.38 -19.13
C LEU A 519 12.82 18.52 -17.95
N LEU A 520 12.49 17.25 -18.18
CA LEU A 520 12.10 16.32 -17.12
C LEU A 520 13.16 16.20 -16.02
N LEU A 521 14.43 16.06 -16.38
CA LEU A 521 15.52 15.96 -15.38
C LEU A 521 15.79 17.29 -14.67
N ILE A 522 15.63 18.43 -15.34
CA ILE A 522 15.71 19.74 -14.69
C ILE A 522 14.57 19.91 -13.67
N PHE A 523 13.32 19.57 -14.04
CA PHE A 523 12.20 19.57 -13.11
C PHE A 523 12.42 18.58 -11.96
N GLY A 524 12.94 17.38 -12.26
CA GLY A 524 13.30 16.38 -11.27
C GLY A 524 14.33 16.92 -10.27
N TRP A 525 15.36 17.62 -10.75
CA TRP A 525 16.38 18.26 -9.91
C TRP A 525 15.75 19.33 -9.00
N ILE A 526 14.89 20.21 -9.52
CA ILE A 526 14.16 21.22 -8.72
C ILE A 526 13.30 20.55 -7.63
N ILE A 527 12.62 19.44 -7.94
CA ILE A 527 11.79 18.71 -6.98
C ILE A 527 12.67 18.08 -5.88
N LEU A 528 13.79 17.43 -6.24
CA LEU A 528 14.68 16.80 -5.26
C LEU A 528 15.34 17.84 -4.35
N PHE A 529 15.69 19.01 -4.91
CA PHE A 529 16.18 20.17 -4.16
C PHE A 529 15.10 20.70 -3.19
N GLY A 530 13.92 21.04 -3.72
CA GLY A 530 12.84 21.68 -2.99
C GLY A 530 12.30 20.84 -1.83
N ARG A 531 12.23 19.51 -1.98
CA ARG A 531 11.73 18.58 -0.95
C ARG A 531 12.49 18.61 0.39
N ASN A 532 13.66 19.26 0.46
CA ASN A 532 14.39 19.43 1.72
C ASN A 532 13.90 20.62 2.55
N PHE A 533 13.13 21.54 1.96
CA PHE A 533 12.59 22.71 2.63
C PHE A 533 11.16 22.47 3.14
N ALA A 534 10.87 22.91 4.37
CA ALA A 534 9.54 22.77 4.98
C ALA A 534 8.44 23.49 4.16
N GLY A 535 8.76 24.64 3.57
CA GLY A 535 7.85 25.42 2.75
C GLY A 535 7.48 24.79 1.40
N PHE A 536 8.18 23.73 0.95
CA PHE A 536 7.96 23.15 -0.38
C PHE A 536 6.57 22.51 -0.52
N GLU A 537 6.05 21.89 0.53
CA GLU A 537 4.70 21.31 0.49
C GLU A 537 3.62 22.39 0.26
N TYR A 538 3.79 23.59 0.84
CA TYR A 538 2.89 24.73 0.64
C TYR A 538 3.08 25.38 -0.74
N ALA A 539 4.32 25.54 -1.19
CA ALA A 539 4.62 26.10 -2.51
C ALA A 539 4.13 25.19 -3.64
N SER A 540 4.15 23.86 -3.44
CA SER A 540 3.68 22.88 -4.41
C SER A 540 2.19 22.55 -4.29
N ALA A 541 1.51 22.95 -3.20
CA ALA A 541 0.09 22.66 -2.99
C ALA A 541 -0.82 23.20 -4.11
N PRO A 542 -0.70 24.46 -4.58
CA PRO A 542 -1.55 24.95 -5.67
C PRO A 542 -1.42 24.14 -6.95
N PHE A 543 -0.21 23.68 -7.28
CA PHE A 543 0.03 22.82 -8.42
C PHE A 543 -0.63 21.45 -8.21
N ARG A 544 -0.37 20.82 -7.06
CA ARG A 544 -0.98 19.52 -6.73
C ARG A 544 -2.50 19.58 -6.77
N ASP A 545 -3.09 20.61 -6.19
CA ASP A 545 -4.53 20.80 -6.16
C ASP A 545 -5.08 21.10 -7.55
N PHE A 546 -4.35 21.85 -8.38
CA PHE A 546 -4.72 22.08 -9.78
C PHE A 546 -4.74 20.77 -10.59
N PHE A 547 -3.76 19.89 -10.40
CA PHE A 547 -3.67 18.59 -11.08
C PHE A 547 -4.68 17.57 -10.54
N ALA A 548 -4.95 17.58 -9.24
CA ALA A 548 -5.85 16.64 -8.55
C ALA A 548 -7.32 17.06 -8.57
N ARG A 549 -7.64 18.34 -8.81
CA ARG A 549 -9.01 18.82 -8.88
C ARG A 549 -9.78 18.09 -9.97
N GLU A 550 -10.88 17.46 -9.56
CA GLU A 550 -11.86 16.87 -10.48
C GLU A 550 -12.50 17.97 -11.33
N ARG A 551 -12.56 17.73 -12.64
CA ARG A 551 -13.21 18.57 -13.64
C ARG A 551 -14.26 17.71 -14.32
N THR A 552 -15.45 18.25 -14.50
CA THR A 552 -16.57 17.54 -15.11
C THR A 552 -16.84 18.07 -16.50
N ILE A 553 -17.14 17.16 -17.43
CA ILE A 553 -17.74 17.46 -18.74
C ILE A 553 -18.97 16.56 -18.87
N GLY A 554 -20.17 17.10 -18.66
CA GLY A 554 -21.39 16.30 -18.52
C GLY A 554 -21.33 15.41 -17.29
N ASP A 555 -21.59 14.11 -17.47
CA ASP A 555 -21.53 13.09 -16.39
C ASP A 555 -20.12 12.55 -16.11
N TYR A 556 -19.12 12.94 -16.91
CA TYR A 556 -17.76 12.43 -16.77
C TYR A 556 -16.92 13.37 -15.89
N SER A 557 -16.45 12.86 -14.75
CA SER A 557 -15.41 13.50 -13.95
C SER A 557 -14.03 12.96 -14.34
N PHE A 558 -13.08 13.86 -14.60
CA PHE A 558 -11.68 13.51 -14.81
C PHE A 558 -10.77 14.49 -14.08
N THR A 559 -9.56 14.05 -13.76
CA THR A 559 -8.52 14.92 -13.21
C THR A 559 -7.45 15.15 -14.28
N ILE A 560 -6.69 16.24 -14.19
CA ILE A 560 -5.56 16.43 -15.13
C ILE A 560 -4.51 15.34 -14.89
N ASN A 561 -4.34 14.89 -13.64
CA ASN A 561 -3.46 13.77 -13.33
C ASN A 561 -3.87 12.47 -14.06
N SER A 562 -5.16 12.14 -14.05
CA SER A 562 -5.67 10.93 -14.72
C SER A 562 -5.57 11.03 -16.25
N LEU A 563 -5.78 12.23 -16.81
CA LEU A 563 -5.57 12.50 -18.24
C LEU A 563 -4.08 12.38 -18.66
N LEU A 564 -3.16 12.95 -17.86
CA LEU A 564 -1.72 12.84 -18.12
C LEU A 564 -1.25 11.39 -18.02
N LEU A 565 -1.73 10.64 -17.01
CA LEU A 565 -1.46 9.21 -16.87
C LEU A 565 -1.98 8.43 -18.09
N PHE A 566 -3.19 8.74 -18.57
CA PHE A 566 -3.73 8.13 -19.78
C PHE A 566 -2.79 8.32 -20.99
N ILE A 567 -2.38 9.57 -21.26
CA ILE A 567 -1.48 9.90 -22.37
C ILE A 567 -0.12 9.20 -22.21
N LEU A 568 0.43 9.17 -20.99
CA LEU A 568 1.69 8.52 -20.68
C LEU A 568 1.64 7.01 -20.94
N ILE A 569 0.60 6.33 -20.42
CA ILE A 569 0.42 4.87 -20.60
C ILE A 569 0.24 4.54 -22.07
N MET A 570 -0.57 5.33 -22.80
CA MET A 570 -0.73 5.16 -24.25
C MET A 570 0.59 5.37 -24.99
N GLY A 571 1.36 6.40 -24.64
CA GLY A 571 2.69 6.67 -25.22
C GLY A 571 3.67 5.51 -25.00
N ILE A 572 3.74 4.98 -23.78
CA ILE A 572 4.60 3.83 -23.44
C ILE A 572 4.13 2.57 -24.18
N SER A 573 2.82 2.35 -24.29
CA SER A 573 2.25 1.19 -24.98
C SER A 573 2.56 1.23 -26.47
N VAL A 574 2.46 2.41 -27.10
CA VAL A 574 2.87 2.62 -28.49
C VAL A 574 4.37 2.40 -28.67
N ALA A 575 5.20 2.94 -27.77
CA ALA A 575 6.64 2.73 -27.82
C ALA A 575 7.01 1.24 -27.69
N THR A 576 6.41 0.54 -26.71
CA THR A 576 6.63 -0.89 -26.46
C THR A 576 6.16 -1.74 -27.65
N SER A 577 4.99 -1.44 -28.19
CA SER A 577 4.44 -2.10 -29.38
C SER A 577 5.39 -1.99 -30.58
N LYS A 578 6.01 -0.81 -30.79
CA LYS A 578 7.03 -0.61 -31.82
C LYS A 578 8.32 -1.41 -31.53
N ILE A 579 8.78 -1.43 -30.28
CA ILE A 579 9.98 -2.15 -29.88
C ILE A 579 9.82 -3.67 -30.08
N VAL A 580 8.70 -4.26 -29.65
CA VAL A 580 8.43 -5.70 -29.81
C VAL A 580 8.26 -6.08 -31.27
N SER A 581 7.51 -5.28 -32.04
CA SER A 581 7.34 -5.47 -33.48
C SER A 581 8.68 -5.46 -34.23
N PHE A 582 9.63 -4.66 -33.74
CA PHE A 582 10.97 -4.56 -34.29
C PHE A 582 11.81 -5.81 -34.00
N PHE A 583 11.87 -6.28 -32.74
CA PHE A 583 12.68 -7.45 -32.39
C PHE A 583 12.17 -8.78 -32.98
N ALA A 584 10.86 -8.92 -33.17
CA ALA A 584 10.29 -10.13 -33.76
C ALA A 584 10.50 -10.23 -35.29
N SER A 585 10.80 -9.10 -35.96
CA SER A 585 11.06 -9.06 -37.41
C SER A 585 12.48 -9.55 -37.78
N ASP A 586 13.40 -9.62 -36.82
CA ASP A 586 14.82 -9.90 -37.06
C ASP A 586 15.19 -11.40 -37.18
N LYS A 587 14.30 -12.30 -36.78
CA LYS A 587 14.59 -13.75 -36.77
C LYS A 587 14.57 -14.45 -38.15
N HIS A 588 14.42 -13.73 -39.26
CA HIS A 588 13.97 -14.32 -40.53
C HIS A 588 14.94 -14.25 -41.72
N GLN A 589 16.25 -14.09 -41.51
CA GLN A 589 17.16 -14.11 -42.66
C GLN A 589 18.45 -14.91 -42.48
N VAL A 590 18.35 -16.07 -41.83
CA VAL A 590 19.30 -17.17 -42.03
C VAL A 590 18.52 -18.47 -42.24
N GLN A 591 17.71 -18.57 -43.29
CA GLN A 591 17.43 -19.86 -43.91
C GLN A 591 16.81 -19.73 -45.32
N ASP A 592 17.47 -20.43 -46.23
CA ASP A 592 17.16 -20.84 -47.59
C ASP A 592 15.77 -20.58 -48.21
N ASP A 593 15.81 -20.31 -49.51
CA ASP A 593 14.77 -19.82 -50.43
C ASP A 593 13.59 -20.79 -50.72
N LYS A 594 13.17 -21.63 -49.77
CA LYS A 594 12.14 -22.67 -49.98
C LYS A 594 11.05 -22.73 -48.90
N SER A 595 10.36 -21.63 -48.61
CA SER A 595 9.04 -21.72 -47.94
C SER A 595 8.21 -20.43 -48.06
N LYS A 596 7.53 -20.24 -49.20
CA LYS A 596 6.58 -19.12 -49.39
C LYS A 596 5.31 -19.21 -48.53
N ASN A 597 5.00 -20.37 -47.94
CA ASN A 597 3.77 -20.57 -47.16
C ASN A 597 3.94 -20.38 -45.63
N ALA A 598 5.15 -20.44 -45.09
CA ALA A 598 5.41 -20.11 -43.68
C ALA A 598 5.49 -18.58 -43.42
N LEU A 599 5.82 -17.81 -44.46
CA LEU A 599 6.04 -16.35 -44.45
C LEU A 599 4.79 -15.53 -44.07
N GLN A 600 3.58 -16.02 -44.31
CA GLN A 600 2.33 -15.30 -44.00
C GLN A 600 1.86 -15.48 -42.54
N SER A 601 2.27 -16.56 -41.87
CA SER A 601 1.80 -16.89 -40.51
C SER A 601 2.46 -16.04 -39.41
N VAL A 602 3.75 -15.73 -39.57
CA VAL A 602 4.53 -15.03 -38.54
C VAL A 602 4.26 -13.52 -38.55
N GLY A 603 4.07 -12.92 -39.74
CA GLY A 603 3.67 -11.52 -39.87
C GLY A 603 2.31 -11.23 -39.23
N SER A 604 1.36 -12.16 -39.38
CA SER A 604 0.03 -12.07 -38.74
C SER A 604 0.12 -12.18 -37.20
N TRP A 605 0.96 -13.08 -36.68
CA TRP A 605 1.15 -13.25 -35.22
C TRP A 605 1.83 -12.04 -34.55
N LEU A 606 2.78 -11.41 -35.25
CA LEU A 606 3.46 -10.20 -34.78
C LEU A 606 2.50 -8.99 -34.76
N LEU A 607 1.60 -8.92 -35.74
CA LEU A 607 0.51 -7.94 -35.80
C LEU A 607 -0.48 -8.15 -34.63
N LEU A 608 -0.81 -9.40 -34.31
CA LEU A 608 -1.63 -9.76 -33.14
C LEU A 608 -0.99 -9.36 -31.81
N ILE A 609 0.31 -9.60 -31.62
CA ILE A 609 1.03 -9.15 -30.42
C ILE A 609 1.02 -7.63 -30.30
N ARG A 610 1.22 -6.93 -31.41
CA ARG A 610 1.19 -5.47 -31.47
C ARG A 610 -0.18 -4.92 -31.09
N ILE A 611 -1.25 -5.48 -31.65
CA ILE A 611 -2.63 -5.14 -31.29
C ILE A 611 -2.85 -5.48 -29.80
N GLY A 612 -2.41 -6.65 -29.32
CA GLY A 612 -2.51 -7.05 -27.92
C GLY A 612 -1.85 -6.06 -26.95
N ILE A 613 -0.63 -5.61 -27.24
CA ILE A 613 0.08 -4.60 -26.42
C ILE A 613 -0.67 -3.27 -26.42
N LEU A 614 -1.17 -2.83 -27.59
CA LEU A 614 -1.92 -1.57 -27.69
C LEU A 614 -3.27 -1.64 -27.00
N SER A 615 -4.00 -2.75 -27.14
CA SER A 615 -5.26 -3.00 -26.45
C SER A 615 -5.07 -3.08 -24.95
N LEU A 616 -4.07 -3.83 -24.46
CA LEU A 616 -3.74 -3.90 -23.04
C LEU A 616 -3.36 -2.52 -22.49
N GLY A 617 -2.55 -1.77 -23.25
CA GLY A 617 -2.19 -0.39 -22.94
C GLY A 617 -3.39 0.54 -22.85
N LEU A 618 -4.34 0.42 -23.79
CA LEU A 618 -5.59 1.18 -23.80
C LEU A 618 -6.44 0.85 -22.57
N PHE A 619 -6.65 -0.43 -22.25
CA PHE A 619 -7.40 -0.83 -21.06
C PHE A 619 -6.75 -0.31 -19.78
N LEU A 620 -5.42 -0.38 -19.68
CA LEU A 620 -4.68 0.13 -18.54
C LEU A 620 -4.79 1.66 -18.44
N ALA A 621 -4.74 2.38 -19.57
CA ALA A 621 -4.91 3.82 -19.63
C ALA A 621 -6.33 4.23 -19.21
N VAL A 622 -7.37 3.56 -19.72
CA VAL A 622 -8.78 3.82 -19.38
C VAL A 622 -9.04 3.54 -17.89
N ALA A 623 -8.51 2.44 -17.35
CA ALA A 623 -8.61 2.12 -15.93
C ALA A 623 -7.89 3.17 -15.05
N ALA A 624 -6.70 3.62 -15.46
CA ALA A 624 -5.97 4.67 -14.77
C ALA A 624 -6.65 6.06 -14.87
N ALA A 625 -7.41 6.30 -15.95
CA ALA A 625 -8.17 7.52 -16.15
C ALA A 625 -9.43 7.58 -15.25
N GLY A 626 -9.85 6.45 -14.67
CA GLY A 626 -11.09 6.33 -13.89
C GLY A 626 -12.35 6.32 -14.74
N ILE A 627 -12.23 6.13 -16.06
CA ILE A 627 -13.37 6.11 -16.98
C ILE A 627 -14.06 4.74 -16.83
N PRO A 628 -15.37 4.68 -16.53
CA PRO A 628 -16.09 3.41 -16.40
C PRO A 628 -16.00 2.63 -17.72
N VAL A 629 -15.24 1.52 -17.67
CA VAL A 629 -14.98 0.65 -18.84
C VAL A 629 -16.29 0.10 -19.40
N ASP A 630 -17.28 -0.11 -18.53
CA ASP A 630 -18.62 -0.63 -18.81
C ASP A 630 -19.29 0.10 -19.99
N ARG A 631 -19.11 1.42 -20.10
CA ARG A 631 -19.70 2.22 -21.19
C ARG A 631 -18.92 2.12 -22.51
N ILE A 632 -17.60 1.95 -22.45
CA ILE A 632 -16.75 1.72 -23.63
C ILE A 632 -16.98 0.32 -24.18
N THR A 633 -17.16 -0.68 -23.32
CA THR A 633 -17.52 -2.06 -23.72
C THR A 633 -18.89 -2.10 -24.40
N ILE A 634 -19.86 -1.29 -23.95
CA ILE A 634 -21.16 -1.14 -24.63
C ILE A 634 -20.98 -0.52 -26.03
N VAL A 635 -20.13 0.51 -26.19
CA VAL A 635 -19.91 1.15 -27.49
C VAL A 635 -19.10 0.26 -28.44
N LEU A 636 -18.07 -0.44 -27.96
CA LEU A 636 -17.31 -1.41 -28.76
C LEU A 636 -18.14 -2.65 -29.11
N GLY A 637 -18.93 -3.18 -28.18
CA GLY A 637 -19.84 -4.30 -28.43
C GLY A 637 -21.05 -3.94 -29.31
N ALA A 638 -21.38 -2.65 -29.45
CA ALA A 638 -22.37 -2.17 -30.40
C ALA A 638 -21.79 -1.90 -31.81
N LEU A 639 -20.47 -1.81 -31.96
CA LEU A 639 -19.77 -1.55 -33.23
C LEU A 639 -19.16 -2.81 -33.88
N GLY A 640 -19.18 -3.96 -33.20
CA GLY A 640 -18.70 -5.24 -33.75
C GLY A 640 -18.65 -6.36 -32.73
#